data_AF-A0A964PXD8-F1
#
_entry.id   AF-A0A964PXD8-F1
#
_cell.length_a   1.000
_cell.length_b   1.000
_cell.length_c   1.000
_cell.angle_alpha   90.00
_cell.angle_beta   90.00
_cell.angle_gamma   90.00
#
_symmetry.space_group_name_H-M   'P 1'
#
loop_
_entity.id
_entity.type
_entity.pdbx_description
1 polymer ?
#
loop_
_entity_poly.entity_id
_entity_poly.type
_entity_poly.pdbx_seq_one_letter_code
_entity_poly.pdbx_strand_id
1 'polypeptide(L)'
;MPMRSGTTIAGVLLAAGLGACSSELPPPQTRSVIIYSGQRITADPERMGEVDAWLRPALEDIDVNPSFLIRMIQEDTTRYPWDALELVADTAEVKIARTALDAETPYMIYAYLRLRQERGTLEELVPEAVDLAGFALEKAIVNRVADVWLLGRSAFDTQPFGPVDEILYAREFGYLEDLLLATQAARFPEAVEEYRERNPGKEVEFRDWFLRTFERDGPGYLRPPGEVEPGTNADDPAPSPA
;
A
#
# COMPACT_ATOMS: atom_id res chain seq x y z
N MET A 1 -17.90 -51.24 63.19
CA MET A 1 -19.36 -50.93 63.19
C MET A 1 -19.58 -49.80 64.18
N PRO A 2 -20.35 -48.71 63.92
CA PRO A 2 -21.05 -48.20 62.70
C PRO A 2 -20.23 -47.04 62.05
N MET A 3 -20.37 -46.53 60.81
CA MET A 3 -21.45 -46.23 59.84
C MET A 3 -22.31 -44.99 60.17
N ARG A 4 -22.05 -43.87 59.45
CA ARG A 4 -22.97 -42.80 58.95
C ARG A 4 -22.12 -41.61 58.47
N SER A 5 -22.03 -41.35 57.16
CA SER A 5 -22.96 -40.56 56.32
C SER A 5 -22.84 -39.06 56.55
N GLY A 6 -22.29 -38.34 55.56
CA GLY A 6 -22.13 -36.88 55.59
C GLY A 6 -21.81 -36.30 54.20
N THR A 7 -22.81 -36.33 53.33
CA THR A 7 -23.15 -35.27 52.35
C THR A 7 -22.09 -34.78 51.36
N THR A 8 -22.15 -35.34 50.15
CA THR A 8 -21.62 -34.79 48.90
C THR A 8 -22.29 -33.44 48.59
N ILE A 9 -21.54 -32.34 48.60
CA ILE A 9 -21.98 -31.07 48.00
C ILE A 9 -21.46 -31.04 46.57
N ALA A 10 -22.40 -31.19 45.63
CA ALA A 10 -22.20 -30.96 44.22
C ALA A 10 -22.00 -29.45 43.98
N GLY A 11 -20.78 -29.06 43.61
CA GLY A 11 -20.49 -27.74 43.07
C GLY A 11 -20.69 -27.77 41.55
N VAL A 12 -21.88 -27.37 41.10
CA VAL A 12 -22.14 -27.07 39.68
C VAL A 12 -21.37 -25.80 39.34
N LEU A 13 -20.23 -25.96 38.67
CA LEU A 13 -19.49 -24.85 38.07
C LEU A 13 -20.25 -24.39 36.83
N LEU A 14 -20.95 -23.27 37.00
CA LEU A 14 -21.68 -22.56 35.96
C LEU A 14 -20.68 -22.09 34.90
N ALA A 15 -20.76 -22.70 33.70
CA ALA A 15 -20.12 -22.18 32.50
C ALA A 15 -20.85 -20.90 32.08
N ALA A 16 -20.38 -19.75 32.59
CA ALA A 16 -20.80 -18.45 32.10
C ALA A 16 -20.20 -18.24 30.72
N GLY A 17 -21.07 -18.23 29.71
CA GLY A 17 -20.70 -18.06 28.31
C GLY A 17 -20.00 -16.73 28.06
N LEU A 18 -18.76 -16.80 27.61
CA LEU A 18 -18.16 -15.79 26.77
C LEU A 18 -18.67 -16.01 25.35
N GLY A 19 -19.96 -15.75 25.14
CA GLY A 19 -20.47 -15.44 23.82
C GLY A 19 -19.95 -14.06 23.47
N ALA A 20 -18.71 -13.98 23.01
CA ALA A 20 -18.25 -12.83 22.26
C ALA A 20 -19.19 -12.72 21.06
N CYS A 21 -20.13 -11.79 21.13
CA CYS A 21 -20.81 -11.30 19.93
C CYS A 21 -19.72 -10.64 19.09
N SER A 22 -19.01 -11.44 18.31
CA SER A 22 -18.38 -10.98 17.08
C SER A 22 -19.53 -10.51 16.21
N SER A 23 -19.94 -9.26 16.38
CA SER A 23 -20.68 -8.54 15.36
C SER A 23 -19.70 -8.27 14.24
N GLU A 24 -19.39 -9.32 13.49
CA GLU A 24 -18.63 -9.22 12.25
C GLU A 24 -19.48 -8.33 11.34
N LEU A 25 -19.02 -7.10 11.11
CA LEU A 25 -19.67 -6.21 10.18
C LEU A 25 -19.68 -6.92 8.82
N PRO A 26 -20.80 -6.92 8.09
CA PRO A 26 -20.82 -7.54 6.77
C PRO A 26 -19.74 -6.89 5.90
N PRO A 27 -19.05 -7.66 5.04
CA PRO A 27 -18.04 -7.11 4.15
C PRO A 27 -18.65 -5.99 3.29
N PRO A 28 -17.84 -5.00 2.88
CA PRO A 28 -18.33 -3.90 2.06
C PRO A 28 -18.92 -4.43 0.76
N GLN A 29 -20.00 -3.81 0.29
CA GLN A 29 -20.58 -4.12 -1.01
C GLN A 29 -19.64 -3.57 -2.09
N THR A 30 -19.10 -4.46 -2.92
CA THR A 30 -18.17 -4.09 -3.98
C THR A 30 -18.85 -3.98 -5.34
N ARG A 31 -18.32 -3.09 -6.18
CA ARG A 31 -18.66 -3.01 -7.60
C ARG A 31 -17.41 -3.20 -8.45
N SER A 32 -17.62 -3.49 -9.73
CA SER A 32 -16.53 -3.56 -10.69
C SER A 32 -15.86 -2.19 -10.89
N VAL A 33 -14.53 -2.18 -10.87
CA VAL A 33 -13.72 -1.03 -11.24
C VAL A 33 -13.45 -1.10 -12.74
N ILE A 34 -13.68 0.00 -13.43
CA ILE A 34 -13.55 0.11 -14.89
C ILE A 34 -12.77 1.39 -15.20
N ILE A 35 -11.84 1.31 -16.15
CA ILE A 35 -11.13 2.46 -16.72
C ILE A 35 -11.63 2.75 -18.14
N TYR A 36 -11.15 3.85 -18.72
CA TYR A 36 -11.62 4.34 -20.02
C TYR A 36 -11.54 3.32 -21.16
N SER A 37 -10.49 2.50 -21.20
CA SER A 37 -10.33 1.41 -22.19
C SER A 37 -11.35 0.27 -22.06
N GLY A 38 -12.17 0.28 -21.00
CA GLY A 38 -13.14 -0.77 -20.69
C GLY A 38 -12.56 -1.95 -19.90
N GLN A 39 -11.26 -1.93 -19.58
CA GLN A 39 -10.63 -2.96 -18.76
C GLN A 39 -11.28 -2.99 -17.37
N ARG A 40 -11.69 -4.18 -16.92
CA ARG A 40 -12.48 -4.38 -15.70
C ARG A 40 -11.73 -5.19 -14.65
N ILE A 41 -11.83 -4.75 -13.40
CA ILE A 41 -11.47 -5.51 -12.21
C ILE A 41 -12.74 -5.76 -11.41
N THR A 42 -12.94 -6.99 -10.94
CA THR A 42 -14.02 -7.35 -10.02
C THR A 42 -13.42 -7.54 -8.65
N ALA A 43 -13.71 -6.62 -7.73
CA ALA A 43 -13.24 -6.72 -6.36
C ALA A 43 -14.02 -7.79 -5.59
N ASP A 44 -13.28 -8.71 -4.98
CA ASP A 44 -13.83 -9.73 -4.09
C ASP A 44 -14.27 -9.08 -2.75
N PRO A 45 -15.55 -9.15 -2.36
CA PRO A 45 -16.03 -8.59 -1.10
C PRO A 45 -15.29 -9.11 0.14
N GLU A 46 -14.89 -10.37 0.16
CA GLU A 46 -14.19 -10.97 1.30
C GLU A 46 -12.80 -10.33 1.47
N ARG A 47 -12.02 -10.28 0.39
CA ARG A 47 -10.74 -9.54 0.34
C ARG A 47 -10.91 -8.08 0.75
N MET A 48 -11.98 -7.40 0.31
CA MET A 48 -12.22 -5.99 0.70
C MET A 48 -12.57 -5.84 2.18
N GLY A 49 -13.19 -6.84 2.80
CA GLY A 49 -13.38 -6.91 4.25
C GLY A 49 -12.05 -7.03 4.98
N GLU A 50 -11.14 -7.88 4.51
CA GLU A 50 -9.79 -8.01 5.07
C GLU A 50 -9.00 -6.69 4.95
N VAL A 51 -9.14 -5.99 3.81
CA VAL A 51 -8.49 -4.69 3.61
C VAL A 51 -9.03 -3.63 4.57
N ASP A 52 -10.36 -3.50 4.72
CA ASP A 52 -10.96 -2.55 5.67
C ASP A 52 -10.51 -2.85 7.12
N ALA A 53 -10.40 -4.13 7.48
CA ALA A 53 -10.07 -4.56 8.83
C ALA A 53 -8.69 -4.09 9.30
N TRP A 54 -7.66 -4.10 8.44
CA TRP A 54 -6.35 -3.57 8.80
C TRP A 54 -6.21 -2.08 8.51
N LEU A 55 -6.92 -1.57 7.49
CA LEU A 55 -6.84 -0.16 7.10
C LEU A 55 -7.42 0.76 8.18
N ARG A 56 -8.56 0.40 8.78
CA ARG A 56 -9.23 1.25 9.76
C ARG A 56 -8.36 1.54 11.00
N PRO A 57 -7.74 0.54 11.67
CA PRO A 57 -6.78 0.80 12.74
C PRO A 57 -5.55 1.60 12.28
N ALA A 58 -5.08 1.39 11.05
CA ALA A 58 -3.97 2.17 10.50
C ALA A 58 -4.31 3.65 10.36
N LEU A 59 -5.51 3.96 9.84
CA LEU A 59 -6.00 5.34 9.72
C LEU A 59 -6.23 5.98 11.09
N GLU A 60 -6.73 5.22 12.06
CA GLU A 60 -6.88 5.68 13.44
C GLU A 60 -5.52 6.03 14.06
N ASP A 61 -4.50 5.17 13.91
CA ASP A 61 -3.15 5.44 14.41
C ASP A 61 -2.56 6.71 13.77
N ILE A 62 -2.77 6.92 12.46
CA ILE A 62 -2.33 8.14 11.77
C ILE A 62 -2.99 9.41 12.36
N ASP A 63 -4.26 9.33 12.73
CA ASP A 63 -5.00 10.49 13.27
C ASP A 63 -4.60 10.81 14.72
N VAL A 64 -4.39 9.78 15.56
CA VAL A 64 -4.26 9.98 17.01
C VAL A 64 -2.85 9.86 17.56
N ASN A 65 -1.90 9.28 16.82
CA ASN A 65 -0.56 9.00 17.33
C ASN A 65 0.40 10.19 17.17
N PRO A 66 0.85 10.82 18.27
CA PRO A 66 1.71 12.01 18.19
C PRO A 66 3.18 11.67 17.91
N SER A 67 3.56 10.39 17.79
CA SER A 67 4.96 9.97 17.61
C SER A 67 5.47 10.08 16.17
N PHE A 68 4.62 10.47 15.24
CA PHE A 68 4.98 10.80 13.86
C PHE A 68 3.99 11.82 13.32
N LEU A 69 4.31 12.41 12.17
CA LEU A 69 3.43 13.34 11.47
C LEU A 69 3.38 12.97 9.99
N ILE A 70 2.18 12.89 9.41
CA ILE A 70 2.02 12.83 7.95
C ILE A 70 1.37 14.13 7.50
N ARG A 71 2.10 14.91 6.69
CA ARG A 71 1.66 16.21 6.18
C ARG A 71 1.34 16.09 4.70
N MET A 72 0.06 16.23 4.36
CA MET A 72 -0.39 16.32 2.98
C MET A 72 -0.16 17.75 2.45
N ILE A 73 0.60 17.87 1.36
CA ILE A 73 0.93 19.14 0.70
C ILE A 73 0.30 19.11 -0.68
N GLN A 74 -0.58 20.07 -0.95
CA GLN A 74 -1.31 20.15 -2.21
C GLN A 74 -0.49 20.88 -3.28
N GLU A 75 -0.28 20.24 -4.43
CA GLU A 75 0.46 20.79 -5.57
C GLU A 75 -0.30 20.62 -6.89
N ASP A 76 0.27 21.15 -7.98
CA ASP A 76 -0.33 21.07 -9.33
C ASP A 76 0.26 19.91 -10.15
N THR A 77 1.24 19.16 -9.62
CA THR A 77 1.89 18.05 -10.31
C THR A 77 1.33 16.72 -9.83
N THR A 78 1.10 15.79 -10.76
CA THR A 78 0.69 14.42 -10.47
C THR A 78 1.91 13.51 -10.51
N ARG A 79 2.18 12.79 -9.42
CA ARG A 79 3.36 11.92 -9.23
C ARG A 79 2.93 10.57 -8.65
N TYR A 80 3.73 9.53 -8.77
CA TYR A 80 3.50 8.30 -7.99
C TYR A 80 3.74 8.50 -6.48
N PRO A 81 3.22 7.61 -5.61
CA PRO A 81 3.41 7.72 -4.16
C PRO A 81 4.87 7.82 -3.71
N TRP A 82 5.79 7.08 -4.35
CA TRP A 82 7.22 7.13 -4.03
C TRP A 82 7.92 8.43 -4.47
N ASP A 83 7.41 9.10 -5.52
CA ASP A 83 7.92 10.37 -6.01
C ASP A 83 7.30 11.58 -5.29
N ALA A 84 6.15 11.36 -4.64
CA ALA A 84 5.42 12.33 -3.84
C ALA A 84 5.91 12.40 -2.38
N LEU A 85 6.63 11.38 -1.92
CA LEU A 85 7.03 11.22 -0.52
C LEU A 85 8.39 11.85 -0.24
N GLU A 86 8.47 12.59 0.85
CA GLU A 86 9.70 13.07 1.45
C GLU A 86 9.68 12.75 2.95
N LEU A 87 10.71 12.07 3.44
CA LEU A 87 10.82 11.70 4.87
C LEU A 87 11.86 12.58 5.54
N VAL A 88 11.46 13.23 6.64
CA VAL A 88 12.33 14.06 7.47
C VAL A 88 12.11 13.65 8.92
N ALA A 89 13.06 12.88 9.47
CA ALA A 89 12.97 12.31 10.81
C ALA A 89 11.67 11.51 11.05
N ASP A 90 10.79 11.99 11.93
CA ASP A 90 9.49 11.38 12.26
C ASP A 90 8.33 11.95 11.43
N THR A 91 8.64 12.82 10.46
CA THR A 91 7.65 13.48 9.61
C THR A 91 7.74 12.96 8.18
N ALA A 92 6.59 12.59 7.62
CA ALA A 92 6.43 12.32 6.20
C ALA A 92 5.67 13.47 5.53
N GLU A 93 6.27 14.08 4.53
CA GLU A 93 5.62 15.06 3.67
C GLU A 93 5.19 14.39 2.37
N VAL A 94 3.92 14.57 2.02
CA VAL A 94 3.30 13.88 0.88
C VAL A 94 2.72 14.92 -0.06
N LYS A 95 3.33 15.06 -1.23
CA LYS A 95 2.92 15.99 -2.27
C LYS A 95 1.84 15.34 -3.14
N ILE A 96 0.61 15.85 -3.07
CA ILE A 96 -0.53 15.32 -3.84
C ILE A 96 -1.16 16.39 -4.71
N ALA A 97 -1.64 16.01 -5.89
CA ALA A 97 -2.31 16.91 -6.80
C ALA A 97 -3.61 17.46 -6.18
N ARG A 98 -3.85 18.78 -6.30
CA ARG A 98 -5.05 19.47 -5.79
C ARG A 98 -6.38 18.87 -6.24
N THR A 99 -6.37 18.20 -7.39
CA THR A 99 -7.56 17.57 -7.98
C THR A 99 -7.80 16.14 -7.46
N ALA A 100 -6.94 15.62 -6.58
CA ALA A 100 -6.85 14.20 -6.24
C ALA A 100 -7.18 13.90 -4.77
N LEU A 101 -8.13 14.62 -4.17
CA LEU A 101 -8.56 14.42 -2.78
C LEU A 101 -8.91 12.95 -2.48
N ASP A 102 -9.60 12.31 -3.42
CA ASP A 102 -9.99 10.90 -3.33
C ASP A 102 -8.79 9.92 -3.28
N ALA A 103 -7.61 10.36 -3.72
CA ALA A 103 -6.38 9.59 -3.68
C ALA A 103 -5.49 9.92 -2.47
N GLU A 104 -5.93 10.74 -1.51
CA GLU A 104 -5.13 11.03 -0.31
C GLU A 104 -4.83 9.76 0.49
N THR A 105 -5.83 8.91 0.72
CA THR A 105 -5.68 7.69 1.53
C THR A 105 -4.57 6.75 1.04
N PRO A 106 -4.49 6.32 -0.23
CA PRO A 106 -3.39 5.46 -0.67
C PRO A 106 -2.00 6.11 -0.56
N TYR A 107 -1.89 7.44 -0.75
CA TYR A 107 -0.62 8.15 -0.59
C TYR A 107 -0.21 8.26 0.88
N MET A 108 -1.17 8.59 1.74
CA MET A 108 -0.99 8.63 3.18
C MET A 108 -0.59 7.25 3.73
N ILE A 109 -1.21 6.17 3.25
CA ILE A 109 -0.83 4.80 3.63
C ILE A 109 0.56 4.44 3.13
N TYR A 110 0.95 4.82 1.90
CA TYR A 110 2.33 4.62 1.46
C TYR A 110 3.34 5.29 2.40
N ALA A 111 3.10 6.56 2.74
CA ALA A 111 3.94 7.32 3.67
C ALA A 111 4.00 6.70 5.06
N TYR A 112 2.85 6.27 5.58
CA TYR A 112 2.74 5.63 6.88
C TYR A 112 3.50 4.30 6.95
N LEU A 113 3.38 3.46 5.92
CA LEU A 113 4.14 2.21 5.84
C LEU A 113 5.65 2.46 5.78
N ARG A 114 6.09 3.53 5.10
CA ARG A 114 7.50 3.95 5.09
C ARG A 114 7.99 4.43 6.45
N LEU A 115 7.19 5.21 7.19
CA LEU A 115 7.52 5.58 8.56
C LEU A 115 7.60 4.36 9.50
N ARG A 116 6.66 3.42 9.37
CA ARG A 116 6.64 2.16 10.11
C ARG A 116 7.88 1.30 9.79
N GLN A 117 8.36 1.33 8.54
CA GLN A 117 9.60 0.68 8.13
C GLN A 117 10.82 1.28 8.86
N GLU A 118 10.99 2.61 8.84
CA GLU A 118 12.10 3.29 9.55
C GLU A 118 12.10 3.01 11.07
N ARG A 119 10.92 2.74 11.63
CA ARG A 119 10.71 2.44 13.05
C ARG A 119 10.78 0.96 13.42
N GLY A 120 10.93 0.07 12.44
CA GLY A 120 10.99 -1.37 12.67
C GLY A 120 9.67 -2.00 13.13
N THR A 121 8.52 -1.40 12.79
CA THR A 121 7.17 -1.86 13.20
C THR A 121 6.27 -2.14 11.99
N LEU A 122 6.86 -2.42 10.83
CA LEU A 122 6.11 -2.63 9.58
C LEU A 122 5.35 -3.97 9.55
N GLU A 123 5.91 -4.99 10.19
CA GLU A 123 5.36 -6.36 10.21
C GLU A 123 3.94 -6.46 10.78
N GLU A 124 3.53 -5.50 11.62
CA GLU A 124 2.18 -5.42 12.17
C GLU A 124 1.11 -5.18 11.08
N LEU A 125 1.49 -4.50 9.99
CA LEU A 125 0.59 -4.10 8.90
C LEU A 125 0.87 -4.86 7.60
N VAL A 126 2.10 -5.32 7.44
CA VAL A 126 2.54 -6.08 6.28
C VAL A 126 3.29 -7.33 6.77
N PRO A 127 2.57 -8.35 7.30
CA PRO A 127 3.22 -9.55 7.85
C PRO A 127 4.09 -10.29 6.84
N GLU A 128 3.73 -10.23 5.55
CA GLU A 128 4.50 -10.79 4.44
C GLU A 128 5.82 -10.05 4.16
N ALA A 129 6.02 -8.86 4.75
CA ALA A 129 7.25 -8.09 4.61
C ALA A 129 8.33 -8.45 5.63
N VAL A 130 8.04 -9.37 6.56
CA VAL A 130 9.06 -9.90 7.49
C VAL A 130 10.22 -10.46 6.68
N ASP A 131 11.44 -10.05 7.03
CA ASP A 131 12.70 -10.39 6.34
C ASP A 131 12.84 -9.89 4.88
N LEU A 132 11.87 -9.13 4.34
CA LEU A 132 12.03 -8.52 3.02
C LEU A 132 12.85 -7.23 3.11
N ALA A 133 13.69 -7.00 2.09
CA ALA A 133 14.46 -5.78 1.94
C ALA A 133 14.46 -5.31 0.48
N GLY A 134 14.91 -4.06 0.27
CA GLY A 134 15.09 -3.48 -1.05
C GLY A 134 13.83 -3.54 -1.91
N PHE A 135 13.96 -4.08 -3.13
CA PHE A 135 12.87 -4.12 -4.10
C PHE A 135 11.71 -5.03 -3.68
N ALA A 136 11.98 -6.17 -3.04
CA ALA A 136 10.94 -7.09 -2.58
C ALA A 136 10.03 -6.42 -1.52
N LEU A 137 10.65 -5.67 -0.62
CA LEU A 137 9.95 -4.87 0.38
C LEU A 137 9.10 -3.76 -0.26
N GLU A 138 9.65 -3.02 -1.23
CA GLU A 138 8.88 -2.00 -1.95
C GLU A 138 7.66 -2.59 -2.65
N LYS A 139 7.82 -3.76 -3.29
CA LYS A 139 6.70 -4.47 -3.91
C LYS A 139 5.62 -4.82 -2.88
N ALA A 140 5.99 -5.27 -1.68
CA ALA A 140 5.04 -5.58 -0.62
C ALA A 140 4.27 -4.33 -0.15
N ILE A 141 4.98 -3.21 0.06
CA ILE A 141 4.36 -1.93 0.43
C ILE A 141 3.39 -1.45 -0.65
N VAL A 142 3.80 -1.45 -1.92
CA VAL A 142 2.95 -0.98 -3.03
C VAL A 142 1.75 -1.90 -3.27
N ASN A 143 1.85 -3.20 -2.98
CA ASN A 143 0.68 -4.09 -2.98
C ASN A 143 -0.39 -3.60 -1.99
N ARG A 144 0.00 -3.16 -0.78
CA ARG A 144 -0.95 -2.61 0.20
C ARG A 144 -1.59 -1.31 -0.29
N VAL A 145 -0.83 -0.45 -0.98
CA VAL A 145 -1.37 0.75 -1.62
C VAL A 145 -2.42 0.39 -2.67
N ALA A 146 -2.17 -0.63 -3.50
CA ALA A 146 -3.14 -1.12 -4.47
C ALA A 146 -4.41 -1.68 -3.80
N ASP A 147 -4.30 -2.36 -2.64
CA ASP A 147 -5.46 -2.85 -1.89
C ASP A 147 -6.35 -1.70 -1.40
N VAL A 148 -5.74 -0.68 -0.81
CA VAL A 148 -6.46 0.52 -0.36
C VAL A 148 -7.16 1.21 -1.52
N TRP A 149 -6.49 1.32 -2.67
CA TRP A 149 -7.11 1.92 -3.84
C TRP A 149 -8.26 1.08 -4.40
N LEU A 150 -8.11 -0.26 -4.45
CA LEU A 150 -9.19 -1.15 -4.87
C LEU A 150 -10.41 -1.04 -3.95
N LEU A 151 -10.20 -0.97 -2.63
CA LEU A 151 -11.27 -0.77 -1.66
C LEU A 151 -12.01 0.55 -1.91
N GLY A 152 -11.29 1.66 -2.05
CA GLY A 152 -11.88 2.96 -2.36
C GLY A 152 -12.72 2.92 -3.64
N ARG A 153 -12.14 2.46 -4.74
CA ARG A 153 -12.78 2.41 -6.06
C ARG A 153 -14.01 1.49 -6.10
N SER A 154 -13.93 0.35 -5.41
CA SER A 154 -14.96 -0.69 -5.46
C SER A 154 -16.09 -0.50 -4.43
N ALA A 155 -15.81 0.05 -3.25
CA ALA A 155 -16.78 0.14 -2.15
C ALA A 155 -17.23 1.57 -1.82
N PHE A 156 -16.40 2.60 -2.09
CA PHE A 156 -16.61 3.96 -1.56
C PHE A 156 -16.80 5.04 -2.62
N ASP A 157 -16.94 4.67 -3.89
CA ASP A 157 -17.13 5.61 -5.00
C ASP A 157 -16.03 6.64 -5.23
N THR A 158 -14.82 6.30 -4.77
CA THR A 158 -13.60 7.05 -5.04
C THR A 158 -13.42 7.26 -6.55
N GLN A 159 -13.13 8.48 -6.98
CA GLN A 159 -12.92 8.83 -8.39
C GLN A 159 -11.62 8.22 -8.94
N PRO A 160 -11.54 7.93 -10.25
CA PRO A 160 -10.31 7.45 -10.87
C PRO A 160 -9.18 8.47 -10.69
N PHE A 161 -7.98 7.98 -10.43
CA PHE A 161 -6.77 8.80 -10.33
C PHE A 161 -5.59 8.02 -10.88
N GLY A 162 -4.98 8.59 -11.92
CA GLY A 162 -4.05 7.88 -12.79
C GLY A 162 -2.94 7.08 -12.10
N PRO A 163 -2.12 7.67 -11.22
CA PRO A 163 -0.99 6.96 -10.63
C PRO A 163 -1.38 5.67 -9.88
N VAL A 164 -2.46 5.74 -9.10
CA VAL A 164 -2.94 4.62 -8.28
C VAL A 164 -3.82 3.66 -9.08
N ASP A 165 -4.50 4.11 -10.14
CA ASP A 165 -5.12 3.22 -11.12
C ASP A 165 -4.07 2.40 -11.88
N GLU A 166 -2.95 3.01 -12.29
CA GLU A 166 -1.84 2.29 -12.93
C GLU A 166 -1.25 1.23 -12.00
N ILE A 167 -1.03 1.56 -10.72
CA ILE A 167 -0.56 0.62 -9.70
C ILE A 167 -1.56 -0.53 -9.52
N LEU A 168 -2.85 -0.22 -9.39
CA LEU A 168 -3.91 -1.20 -9.18
C LEU A 168 -4.00 -2.18 -10.36
N TYR A 169 -4.11 -1.67 -11.58
CA TYR A 169 -4.22 -2.54 -12.75
C TYR A 169 -2.92 -3.31 -12.99
N ALA A 170 -1.74 -2.70 -12.78
CA ALA A 170 -0.49 -3.43 -12.88
C ALA A 170 -0.46 -4.61 -11.90
N ARG A 171 -0.93 -4.44 -10.66
CA ARG A 171 -1.06 -5.54 -9.71
C ARG A 171 -2.04 -6.62 -10.17
N GLU A 172 -3.28 -6.24 -10.48
CA GLU A 172 -4.34 -7.21 -10.80
C GLU A 172 -4.07 -7.99 -12.10
N PHE A 173 -3.24 -7.44 -13.00
CA PHE A 173 -2.84 -8.10 -14.25
C PHE A 173 -1.41 -8.67 -14.25
N GLY A 174 -0.71 -8.65 -13.11
CA GLY A 174 0.61 -9.29 -12.96
C GLY A 174 1.80 -8.52 -13.54
N TYR A 175 1.65 -7.21 -13.73
CA TYR A 175 2.67 -6.26 -14.23
C TYR A 175 3.18 -5.28 -13.15
N LEU A 176 2.90 -5.50 -11.86
CA LEU A 176 3.35 -4.59 -10.80
C LEU A 176 4.88 -4.48 -10.74
N GLU A 177 5.58 -5.60 -10.92
CA GLU A 177 7.04 -5.62 -10.93
C GLU A 177 7.60 -4.80 -12.10
N ASP A 178 7.01 -4.96 -13.28
CA ASP A 178 7.32 -4.20 -14.50
C ASP A 178 7.12 -2.70 -14.29
N LEU A 179 5.98 -2.30 -13.70
CA LEU A 179 5.68 -0.91 -13.40
C LEU A 179 6.70 -0.31 -12.44
N LEU A 180 7.00 -1.01 -11.33
CA LEU A 180 7.95 -0.52 -10.33
C LEU A 180 9.35 -0.38 -10.91
N LEU A 181 9.82 -1.33 -11.71
CA LEU A 181 11.15 -1.24 -12.32
C LEU A 181 11.20 -0.20 -13.45
N ALA A 182 10.10 0.04 -14.17
CA ALA A 182 10.02 1.10 -15.16
C ALA A 182 10.01 2.51 -14.54
N THR A 183 9.52 2.64 -13.32
CA THR A 183 9.34 3.94 -12.63
C THR A 183 10.40 4.23 -11.57
N GLN A 184 11.04 3.19 -11.02
CA GLN A 184 12.04 3.27 -9.94
C GLN A 184 13.38 2.61 -10.30
N ALA A 185 13.70 2.49 -11.60
CA ALA A 185 14.93 1.83 -12.08
C ALA A 185 16.20 2.32 -11.38
N ALA A 186 16.31 3.63 -11.15
CA ALA A 186 17.47 4.24 -10.51
C ALA A 186 17.64 3.84 -9.03
N ARG A 187 16.54 3.53 -8.35
CA ARG A 187 16.51 3.15 -6.94
C ARG A 187 16.85 1.67 -6.72
N PHE A 188 16.59 0.84 -7.72
CA PHE A 188 16.79 -0.62 -7.64
C PHE A 188 17.55 -1.17 -8.86
N PRO A 189 18.78 -0.70 -9.13
CA PRO A 189 19.52 -1.09 -10.34
C PRO A 189 19.79 -2.59 -10.41
N GLU A 190 20.11 -3.24 -9.28
CA GLU A 190 20.36 -4.69 -9.23
C GLU A 190 19.09 -5.49 -9.56
N ALA A 191 17.93 -5.02 -9.08
CA ALA A 191 16.65 -5.67 -9.38
C ALA A 191 16.27 -5.54 -10.85
N VAL A 192 16.63 -4.42 -11.50
CA VAL A 192 16.43 -4.23 -12.95
C VAL A 192 17.25 -5.25 -13.74
N GLU A 193 18.52 -5.46 -13.36
CA GLU A 193 19.39 -6.44 -14.02
C GLU A 193 18.85 -7.86 -13.87
N GLU A 194 18.59 -8.30 -12.64
CA GLU A 194 18.04 -9.63 -12.35
C GLU A 194 16.72 -9.88 -13.09
N TYR A 195 15.83 -8.88 -13.09
CA TYR A 195 14.54 -8.97 -13.74
C TYR A 195 14.65 -9.17 -15.25
N ARG A 196 15.54 -8.41 -15.91
CA ARG A 196 15.78 -8.51 -17.36
C ARG A 196 16.34 -9.88 -17.76
N GLU A 197 17.22 -10.43 -16.94
CA GLU A 197 17.78 -11.78 -17.17
C GLU A 197 16.72 -12.86 -17.02
N ARG A 198 15.88 -12.76 -15.98
CA ARG A 198 14.82 -13.74 -15.69
C ARG A 198 13.62 -13.65 -16.64
N ASN A 199 13.34 -12.48 -17.20
CA ASN A 199 12.13 -12.21 -17.99
C ASN A 199 12.44 -11.59 -19.37
N PRO A 200 13.14 -12.32 -20.26
CA PRO A 200 13.47 -11.80 -21.58
C PRO A 200 12.20 -11.48 -22.40
N GLY A 201 12.13 -10.28 -22.97
CA GLY A 201 11.01 -9.82 -23.81
C GLY A 201 9.81 -9.25 -23.04
N LYS A 202 9.83 -9.31 -21.70
CA LYS A 202 8.71 -8.86 -20.86
C LYS A 202 8.46 -7.35 -20.94
N GLU A 203 9.50 -6.56 -21.22
CA GLU A 203 9.37 -5.12 -21.49
C GLU A 203 8.43 -4.80 -22.66
N VAL A 204 8.49 -5.59 -23.74
CA VAL A 204 7.60 -5.40 -24.90
C VAL A 204 6.18 -5.78 -24.54
N GLU A 205 5.99 -6.90 -23.83
CA GLU A 205 4.69 -7.35 -23.36
C GLU A 205 4.04 -6.31 -22.41
N PHE A 206 4.82 -5.76 -21.48
CA PHE A 206 4.39 -4.72 -20.57
C PHE A 206 3.97 -3.46 -21.32
N ARG A 207 4.79 -2.98 -22.28
CA ARG A 207 4.44 -1.82 -23.11
C ARG A 207 3.16 -2.05 -23.90
N ASP A 208 3.01 -3.21 -24.54
CA ASP A 208 1.82 -3.53 -25.33
C ASP A 208 0.57 -3.64 -24.45
N TRP A 209 0.71 -4.21 -23.25
CA TRP A 209 -0.35 -4.21 -22.24
C TRP A 209 -0.72 -2.78 -21.83
N PHE A 210 0.27 -1.95 -21.50
CA PHE A 210 0.07 -0.57 -21.07
C PHE A 210 -0.63 0.25 -22.15
N LEU A 211 -0.21 0.13 -23.40
CA LEU A 211 -0.82 0.81 -24.55
C LEU A 211 -2.28 0.42 -24.72
N ARG A 212 -2.61 -0.86 -24.60
CA ARG A 212 -4.01 -1.32 -24.70
C ARG A 212 -4.86 -0.90 -23.50
N THR A 213 -4.28 -0.83 -22.31
CA THR A 213 -5.02 -0.58 -21.06
C THR A 213 -5.19 0.91 -20.79
N PHE A 214 -4.17 1.73 -21.04
CA PHE A 214 -4.14 3.15 -20.71
C PHE A 214 -3.99 4.07 -21.92
N GLU A 215 -3.97 3.52 -23.14
CA GLU A 215 -3.84 4.28 -24.39
C GLU A 215 -2.53 5.12 -24.45
N ARG A 216 -1.47 4.62 -23.82
CA ARG A 216 -0.14 5.26 -23.78
C ARG A 216 0.98 4.22 -23.76
N ASP A 217 2.16 4.56 -24.27
CA ASP A 217 3.31 3.65 -24.39
C ASP A 217 4.01 3.29 -23.06
N GLY A 218 3.51 3.72 -21.91
CA GLY A 218 4.10 3.40 -20.61
C GLY A 218 3.64 4.28 -19.45
N PRO A 219 4.28 4.13 -18.27
CA PRO A 219 3.98 4.86 -17.04
C PRO A 219 3.96 6.38 -17.25
N GLY A 220 2.98 7.07 -16.65
CA GLY A 220 2.64 8.46 -17.02
C GLY A 220 3.11 9.54 -16.10
N TYR A 221 3.43 9.18 -14.87
CA TYR A 221 3.57 10.12 -13.76
C TYR A 221 5.00 10.09 -13.20
N LEU A 222 5.95 9.90 -14.12
CA LEU A 222 7.37 9.89 -13.84
C LEU A 222 7.82 11.29 -13.37
N ARG A 223 8.78 11.31 -12.44
CA ARG A 223 9.47 12.54 -12.07
C ARG A 223 10.08 13.21 -13.30
N PRO A 224 9.89 14.53 -13.51
CA PRO A 224 10.54 15.28 -14.57
C PRO A 224 12.07 15.13 -14.52
N PRO A 225 12.76 15.05 -15.69
CA PRO A 225 14.21 14.99 -15.72
C PRO A 225 14.84 16.23 -15.08
N GLY A 226 15.73 16.04 -14.10
CA GLY A 226 16.47 17.12 -13.43
C GLY A 226 15.89 17.59 -12.09
N GLU A 227 14.75 17.04 -11.66
CA GLU A 227 14.26 17.23 -10.29
C GLU A 227 15.02 16.29 -9.33
N VAL A 228 15.65 16.85 -8.30
CA VAL A 228 16.48 16.12 -7.32
C VAL A 228 15.63 15.12 -6.55
N GLU A 229 16.16 13.93 -6.28
CA GLU A 229 15.46 12.97 -5.41
C GLU A 229 15.21 13.59 -4.03
N PRO A 230 13.98 13.53 -3.51
CA PRO A 230 13.70 13.97 -2.16
C PRO A 230 14.61 13.23 -1.17
N GLY A 231 15.31 13.98 -0.31
CA GLY A 231 16.30 13.45 0.64
C GLY A 231 17.75 13.39 0.16
N THR A 232 18.04 13.71 -1.10
CA THR A 232 19.43 13.95 -1.52
C THR A 232 19.78 15.41 -1.24
N ASN A 233 20.53 15.68 -0.18
CA ASN A 233 21.03 17.03 0.08
C ASN A 233 21.83 17.50 -1.14
N ALA A 234 21.33 18.54 -1.83
CA ALA A 234 22.09 19.23 -2.88
C ALA A 234 23.37 19.89 -2.34
N ASP A 235 23.53 19.94 -1.01
CA ASP A 235 24.62 20.57 -0.28
C ASP A 235 25.68 19.60 0.26
N ASP A 236 25.66 18.30 -0.08
CA ASP A 236 26.81 17.46 0.26
C ASP A 236 27.99 17.83 -0.65
N PRO A 237 29.05 18.49 -0.14
CA PRO A 237 30.20 18.83 -0.94
C PRO A 237 30.85 17.53 -1.40
N ALA A 238 31.14 17.44 -2.70
CA ALA A 238 31.88 16.32 -3.27
C ALA A 238 33.12 15.99 -2.39
N PRO A 239 33.39 14.71 -2.10
CA PRO A 239 34.57 14.35 -1.33
C PRO A 239 35.81 14.90 -2.04
N SER A 240 36.54 15.75 -1.31
CA SER A 240 37.79 16.31 -1.83
C SER A 240 38.72 15.18 -2.23
N PRO A 241 39.32 15.21 -3.44
CA PRO A 241 40.28 14.20 -3.83
C PRO A 241 41.49 14.26 -2.90
N ALA A 242 41.85 13.09 -2.35
CA ALA A 242 43.06 12.88 -1.56
C ALA A 242 44.32 12.93 -2.45
#